data_AF-A0A4Q3WBN4-F1
#
_entry.id   AF-A0A4Q3WBN4-F1
#
_cell.length_a   1.000
_cell.length_b   1.000
_cell.length_c   1.000
_cell.angle_alpha   90.00
_cell.angle_beta   90.00
_cell.angle_gamma   90.00
#
_symmetry.space_group_name_H-M   'P 1'
#
loop_
_entity.id
_entity.type
_entity.pdbx_description
1 polymer ?
#
loop_
_entity_poly.entity_id
_entity_poly.type
_entity_poly.pdbx_seq_one_letter_code
_entity_poly.pdbx_strand_id
1 'polypeptide(L)'
;MLNKKLGPAYRSMMTAANDQYHAVASINTHGEIRHAHAVAQVLLEQGYAKNQAQAVQLAADEVARTGRLARGEQVNRKAHIVLKAETQERQARVTAPAAGNGFDLVV
;
A
#
# COMPACT_ATOMS: atom_id res chain seq x y z
N MET A 1 18.71 -20.72 -6.42
CA MET A 1 18.11 -19.41 -6.11
C MET A 1 18.80 -18.35 -6.97
N LEU A 2 18.11 -17.73 -7.93
CA LEU A 2 18.69 -16.65 -8.73
C LEU A 2 18.63 -15.34 -7.92
N ASN A 3 19.80 -14.81 -7.55
CA ASN A 3 19.90 -13.49 -6.94
C ASN A 3 19.54 -12.41 -7.97
N LYS A 4 18.42 -11.72 -7.77
CA LYS A 4 17.99 -10.58 -8.58
C LYS A 4 18.99 -9.44 -8.41
N LYS A 5 19.80 -9.16 -9.44
CA LYS A 5 20.68 -7.99 -9.48
C LYS A 5 19.83 -6.74 -9.73
N LEU A 6 19.66 -5.91 -8.72
CA LEU A 6 19.13 -4.55 -8.88
C LEU A 6 20.21 -3.71 -9.57
N GLY A 7 19.84 -2.92 -10.57
CA GLY A 7 20.76 -2.14 -11.40
C GLY A 7 21.57 -1.07 -10.62
N PRO A 8 22.43 -0.31 -11.31
CA PRO A 8 23.41 0.58 -10.69
C PRO A 8 22.78 1.62 -9.73
N ALA A 9 23.43 1.80 -8.57
CA ALA A 9 22.97 2.61 -7.43
C ALA A 9 22.97 4.14 -7.66
N TYR A 10 23.47 4.62 -8.80
CA TYR A 10 23.67 6.06 -9.05
C TYR A 10 22.39 6.81 -9.47
N ARG A 11 21.24 6.12 -9.51
CA ARG A 11 19.92 6.73 -9.68
C ARG A 11 19.18 6.66 -8.35
N SER A 12 19.62 7.46 -7.37
CA SER A 12 18.90 7.65 -6.11
C SER A 12 17.62 8.45 -6.37
N MET A 13 16.65 7.86 -7.06
CA MET A 13 15.32 8.41 -7.18
C MET A 13 14.47 7.83 -6.05
N MET A 14 13.94 8.71 -5.20
CA MET A 14 12.76 8.36 -4.40
C MET A 14 11.57 8.27 -5.35
N THR A 15 11.46 7.15 -6.07
CA THR A 15 10.47 6.95 -7.15
C THR A 15 9.05 7.27 -6.68
N ALA A 16 8.68 6.81 -5.49
CA ALA A 16 7.39 7.11 -4.88
C ALA A 16 7.15 8.61 -4.62
N ALA A 17 8.20 9.36 -4.24
CA ALA A 17 8.09 10.80 -4.00
C ALA A 17 8.00 11.57 -5.32
N ASN A 18 8.78 11.17 -6.32
CA ASN A 18 8.77 11.79 -7.64
C ASN A 18 7.44 11.55 -8.37
N ASP A 19 6.93 10.33 -8.29
CA ASP A 19 5.61 9.95 -8.83
C ASP A 19 4.49 10.75 -8.18
N GLN A 20 4.48 10.83 -6.84
CA GLN A 20 3.52 11.66 -6.10
C GLN A 20 3.61 13.14 -6.48
N TYR A 21 4.82 13.69 -6.63
CA TYR A 21 5.01 15.08 -7.05
C TYR A 21 4.35 15.35 -8.41
N HIS A 22 4.61 14.49 -9.41
CA HIS A 22 4.05 14.67 -10.74
C HIS A 22 2.54 14.43 -10.80
N ALA A 23 2.02 13.48 -10.02
CA ALA A 23 0.58 13.26 -9.89
C ALA A 23 -0.11 14.52 -9.32
N VAL A 24 0.38 15.06 -8.21
CA VAL A 24 -0.18 16.29 -7.60
C VAL A 24 -0.06 17.49 -8.55
N ALA A 25 1.11 17.70 -9.17
CA ALA A 25 1.31 18.80 -10.10
C ALA A 25 0.37 18.70 -11.31
N SER A 26 0.20 17.51 -11.87
CA SER A 26 -0.69 17.26 -13.01
C SER A 26 -2.16 17.50 -12.65
N ILE A 27 -2.62 17.00 -11.49
CA ILE A 27 -3.99 17.23 -11.01
C ILE A 27 -4.26 18.72 -10.79
N ASN A 28 -3.33 19.44 -10.15
CA ASN A 28 -3.50 20.88 -9.91
C ASN A 28 -3.53 21.70 -11.21
N THR A 29 -2.80 21.26 -12.24
CA THR A 29 -2.70 21.99 -13.52
C THR A 29 -3.84 21.65 -14.48
N HIS A 30 -4.32 20.40 -14.47
CA HIS A 30 -5.20 19.87 -15.51
C HIS A 30 -6.56 19.37 -15.00
N GLY A 31 -6.73 19.26 -13.68
CA GLY A 31 -7.91 18.69 -13.04
C GLY A 31 -7.86 17.16 -12.96
N GLU A 32 -8.60 16.62 -11.99
CA GLU A 32 -8.61 15.19 -11.66
C GLU A 32 -9.07 14.31 -12.83
N ILE A 33 -10.16 14.69 -13.52
CA ILE A 33 -10.74 13.89 -14.61
C ILE A 33 -9.75 13.76 -15.78
N ARG A 34 -9.10 14.86 -16.17
CA ARG A 34 -8.15 14.86 -17.29
C ARG A 34 -6.89 14.07 -16.95
N HIS A 35 -6.40 14.19 -15.71
CA HIS A 35 -5.28 13.40 -15.22
C HIS A 35 -5.64 11.90 -15.20
N ALA A 36 -6.79 11.53 -14.62
CA ALA A 36 -7.26 10.15 -14.57
C ALA A 36 -7.41 9.52 -15.97
N HIS A 37 -7.94 10.27 -16.93
CA HIS A 37 -8.01 9.82 -18.32
C HIS A 37 -6.62 9.48 -18.89
N ALA A 38 -5.62 10.35 -18.69
CA ALA A 38 -4.26 10.11 -19.16
C ALA A 38 -3.62 8.91 -18.46
N VAL A 39 -3.83 8.75 -17.14
CA VAL A 39 -3.37 7.59 -16.38
C VAL A 39 -3.99 6.29 -16.90
N ALA A 40 -5.30 6.28 -17.19
CA ALA A 40 -5.98 5.11 -17.73
C ALA A 40 -5.41 4.68 -19.09
N GLN A 41 -5.06 5.63 -19.97
CA GLN A 41 -4.41 5.34 -21.24
C GLN A 41 -3.04 4.67 -21.02
N VAL A 42 -2.20 5.25 -20.15
CA VAL A 42 -0.87 4.71 -19.84
C VAL A 42 -0.98 3.30 -19.21
N LEU A 43 -1.95 3.07 -18.32
CA LEU A 43 -2.18 1.75 -17.70
C LEU A 43 -2.57 0.67 -18.72
N LEU A 44 -3.29 1.03 -19.79
CA LEU A 44 -3.60 0.11 -20.89
C LEU A 44 -2.37 -0.15 -21.76
N GLU A 45 -1.66 0.90 -22.16
CA GLU A 45 -0.48 0.80 -23.02
C GLU A 45 0.63 -0.04 -22.38
N GLN A 46 0.80 0.05 -21.06
CA GLN A 46 1.81 -0.70 -20.32
C GLN A 46 1.32 -2.10 -19.89
N GLY A 47 0.07 -2.46 -20.21
CA GLY A 47 -0.51 -3.77 -19.89
C GLY A 47 -0.82 -4.00 -18.40
N TYR A 48 -0.86 -2.94 -17.59
CA TYR A 48 -1.28 -3.02 -16.19
C TYR A 48 -2.80 -3.24 -16.04
N ALA A 49 -3.57 -2.76 -17.01
CA ALA A 49 -5.00 -3.04 -17.13
C ALA A 49 -5.26 -4.03 -18.28
N LYS A 50 -6.10 -5.04 -18.03
CA LYS A 50 -6.49 -6.05 -19.02
C LYS A 50 -7.55 -5.54 -20.00
N ASN A 51 -8.31 -4.54 -19.59
CA ASN A 51 -9.37 -3.93 -20.39
C ASN A 51 -9.62 -2.49 -19.95
N GLN A 52 -10.41 -1.76 -20.74
CA GLN A 52 -10.68 -0.34 -20.53
C GLN A 52 -11.37 -0.06 -19.18
N ALA A 53 -12.33 -0.91 -18.78
CA ALA A 53 -13.03 -0.74 -17.51
C ALA A 53 -12.06 -0.84 -16.32
N GLN A 54 -11.16 -1.82 -16.34
CA GLN A 54 -10.13 -1.97 -15.33
C GLN A 54 -9.18 -0.77 -15.30
N ALA A 55 -8.82 -0.22 -16.46
CA ALA A 55 -7.94 0.94 -16.54
C ALA A 55 -8.54 2.18 -15.89
N VAL A 56 -9.84 2.43 -16.16
CA VAL A 56 -10.57 3.54 -15.54
C VAL A 56 -10.66 3.36 -14.03
N GLN A 57 -10.96 2.14 -13.55
CA GLN A 57 -11.01 1.85 -12.12
C GLN A 57 -9.66 2.12 -11.44
N LEU A 58 -8.57 1.59 -12.01
CA LEU A 58 -7.22 1.78 -11.48
C LEU A 58 -6.80 3.26 -11.48
N ALA A 59 -7.16 4.01 -12.52
CA ALA A 59 -6.89 5.44 -12.57
C ALA A 59 -7.66 6.23 -11.49
N ALA A 60 -8.93 5.87 -11.24
CA ALA A 60 -9.72 6.47 -10.17
C ALA A 60 -9.11 6.17 -8.78
N ASP A 61 -8.66 4.92 -8.57
CA ASP A 61 -8.00 4.52 -7.33
C ASP A 61 -6.69 5.29 -7.11
N GLU A 62 -5.94 5.55 -8.19
CA GLU A 62 -4.69 6.32 -8.13
C GLU A 62 -4.96 7.78 -7.75
N VAL A 63 -5.93 8.46 -8.37
CA VAL A 63 -6.31 9.84 -7.98
C VAL A 63 -6.74 9.91 -6.52
N ALA A 64 -7.57 8.97 -6.07
CA ALA A 64 -8.00 8.91 -4.67
C ALA A 64 -6.81 8.70 -3.72
N ARG A 65 -5.85 7.85 -4.13
CA ARG A 65 -4.60 7.62 -3.39
C ARG A 65 -3.74 8.88 -3.33
N THR A 66 -3.53 9.57 -4.44
CA THR A 66 -2.78 10.83 -4.51
C THR A 66 -3.39 11.86 -3.57
N GLY A 67 -4.73 12.00 -3.57
CA GLY A 67 -5.45 12.90 -2.68
C GLY A 67 -5.25 12.59 -1.19
N ARG A 68 -5.30 11.31 -0.79
CA ARG A 68 -4.98 10.90 0.60
C ARG A 68 -3.55 11.26 0.98
N LEU A 69 -2.59 10.96 0.12
CA LEU A 69 -1.18 11.24 0.37
C LEU A 69 -0.90 12.75 0.45
N ALA A 70 -1.55 13.56 -0.39
CA ALA A 70 -1.44 15.02 -0.34
C ALA A 70 -1.95 15.62 0.98
N ARG A 71 -2.94 14.99 1.63
CA ARG A 71 -3.42 15.35 2.98
C ARG A 71 -2.56 14.78 4.12
N GLY A 72 -1.48 14.07 3.81
CA GLY A 72 -0.62 13.44 4.80
C GLY A 72 -1.18 12.13 5.38
N GLU A 73 -2.21 11.54 4.78
CA GLU A 73 -2.80 10.30 5.26
C GLU A 73 -1.92 9.09 4.90
N GLN A 74 -1.28 8.50 5.91
CA GLN A 74 -0.41 7.34 5.75
C GLN A 74 -1.13 6.02 6.08
N VAL A 75 -2.13 5.65 5.28
CA VAL A 75 -2.98 4.46 5.50
C VAL A 75 -2.13 3.17 5.63
N ASN A 76 -1.13 2.99 4.78
CA ASN A 76 -0.25 1.81 4.82
C ASN A 76 0.56 1.72 6.13
N ARG A 77 1.00 2.88 6.66
CA ARG A 77 1.69 2.92 7.97
C ARG A 77 0.75 2.50 9.08
N LYS A 78 -0.50 3.00 9.06
CA LYS A 78 -1.54 2.60 10.03
C LYS A 78 -1.85 1.10 9.95
N ALA A 79 -2.01 0.56 8.74
CA ALA A 79 -2.25 -0.86 8.53
C ALA A 79 -1.10 -1.73 9.07
N HIS A 80 0.16 -1.33 8.84
CA HIS A 80 1.31 -2.05 9.38
C HIS A 80 1.32 -2.07 10.92
N ILE A 81 0.92 -0.98 11.58
CA ILE A 81 0.81 -0.93 13.05
C ILE A 81 -0.25 -1.92 13.54
N VAL A 82 -1.42 -1.96 12.90
CA VAL A 82 -2.51 -2.89 13.23
C VAL A 82 -2.04 -4.34 13.08
N LEU A 83 -1.47 -4.71 11.93
CA LEU A 83 -0.98 -6.06 11.66
C LEU A 83 0.12 -6.49 12.64
N LYS A 84 0.99 -5.56 13.05
CA LYS A 84 2.02 -5.82 14.05
C LYS A 84 1.41 -6.13 15.42
N ALA A 85 0.38 -5.38 15.83
CA ALA A 85 -0.34 -5.63 17.09
C ALA A 85 -1.03 -7.01 17.08
N GLU A 86 -1.75 -7.34 15.99
CA GLU A 86 -2.40 -8.66 15.82
C GLU A 86 -1.40 -9.82 15.91
N THR A 87 -0.22 -9.64 15.30
CA THR A 87 0.84 -10.66 15.34
C THR A 87 1.36 -10.87 16.76
N GLN A 88 1.54 -9.78 17.52
CA GLN A 88 2.01 -9.83 18.91
C GLN A 88 0.96 -10.46 19.84
N GLU A 89 -0.31 -10.10 19.70
CA GLU A 89 -1.41 -10.73 20.45
C GLU A 89 -1.50 -12.22 20.15
N ARG A 90 -1.36 -12.60 18.88
CA ARG A 90 -1.36 -14.02 18.48
C ARG A 90 -0.19 -14.77 19.09
N GLN A 91 1.01 -14.18 19.11
CA GLN A 91 2.18 -14.77 19.74
C GLN A 91 2.01 -14.92 21.25
N ALA A 92 1.49 -13.90 21.94
CA ALA A 92 1.23 -13.94 23.38
C ALA A 92 0.20 -15.01 23.77
N ARG A 93 -0.81 -15.26 22.93
CA ARG A 93 -1.77 -16.37 23.14
C ARG A 93 -1.16 -17.75 22.95
N VAL A 94 -0.12 -17.88 22.13
CA VAL A 94 0.59 -19.16 21.89
C VAL A 94 1.62 -19.44 22.98
N THR A 95 2.22 -18.42 23.57
CA THR A 95 3.24 -18.56 24.65
C THR A 95 2.69 -18.48 26.06
N ALA A 96 1.41 -18.16 26.27
CA ALA A 96 0.78 -18.22 27.58
C ALA A 96 0.82 -19.68 28.09
N PRO A 97 1.49 -19.97 29.24
CA PRO A 97 1.42 -21.29 29.83
C PRO A 97 -0.03 -21.55 30.24
N ALA A 98 -0.50 -22.79 30.05
CA ALA A 98 -1.76 -23.25 30.61
C ALA A 98 -1.70 -23.06 32.14
N ALA A 99 -2.21 -21.93 32.63
CA ALA A 99 -2.36 -21.67 34.04
C ALA A 99 -3.28 -22.75 34.61
N GLY A 100 -2.78 -23.45 35.63
CA GLY A 100 -3.27 -24.74 36.06
C GLY A 100 -4.69 -24.72 36.59
N ASN A 101 -5.44 -25.77 36.24
CA ASN A 101 -6.58 -26.20 37.03
C ASN A 101 -6.03 -27.02 38.22
N GLY A 102 -5.70 -26.32 39.29
CA GLY A 102 -5.57 -26.94 40.61
C GLY A 102 -6.94 -27.47 41.03
N PHE A 103 -7.15 -28.77 40.87
CA PHE A 103 -8.21 -29.47 41.59
C PHE A 103 -7.70 -29.74 43.00
N ASP A 104 -8.06 -28.87 43.94
CA ASP A 104 -8.14 -29.26 45.35
C ASP A 104 -9.28 -30.26 45.48
N LEU A 105 -8.93 -31.55 45.55
CA LEU A 105 -9.84 -32.59 45.99
C LEU A 105 -9.49 -32.93 47.44
N VAL A 106 -10.17 -32.27 48.37
CA VAL A 106 -10.24 -32.69 49.77
C VAL A 106 -11.18 -33.90 49.83
N VAL A 107 -10.63 -35.09 50.07
CA VAL A 107 -11.30 -36.24 50.68
C VAL A 107 -10.33 -36.91 51.64
#